data_AF-A0A7Y2UUX2-F1
#
_entry.id   AF-A0A7Y2UUX2-F1
#
_cell.length_a   1.000
_cell.length_b   1.000
_cell.length_c   1.000
_cell.angle_alpha   90.00
_cell.angle_beta   90.00
_cell.angle_gamma   90.00
#
_symmetry.space_group_name_H-M   'P 1'
#
loop_
_entity.id
_entity.type
_entity.pdbx_description
1 polymer ?
#
loop_
_entity_poly.entity_id
_entity_poly.type
_entity_poly.pdbx_seq_one_letter_code
_entity_poly.pdbx_strand_id
1 'polypeptide(L)'
;HKGSSIDTLLAANPDLNFVLVGDTGQHDAFVYHDAIKRHPGRIKAVVLREPGPGPDAESRQVMSDIEEMGVQMLHGPTFDGFAAQLKQLAAQSDRS
;
A
#
# COMPACT_ATOMS: atom_id res chain seq x y z
N HIS A 1 16.50 -1.65 4.88
CA HIS A 1 16.79 -0.52 3.95
C HIS A 1 15.71 -0.19 2.90
N LYS A 2 14.40 -0.44 3.12
CA LYS A 2 13.29 0.29 2.45
C LYS A 2 12.27 0.74 3.52
N GLY A 3 11.99 -0.18 4.47
CA GLY A 3 11.18 0.10 5.65
C GLY A 3 11.65 1.27 6.52
N SER A 4 12.96 1.45 6.71
CA SER A 4 13.49 2.58 7.51
C SER A 4 13.24 3.94 6.84
N SER A 5 13.24 4.02 5.51
CA SER A 5 12.91 5.26 4.81
C SER A 5 11.42 5.59 4.95
N ILE A 6 10.56 4.57 4.94
CA ILE A 6 9.12 4.70 5.23
C ILE A 6 8.92 5.21 6.65
N ASP A 7 9.65 4.65 7.64
CA ASP A 7 9.60 5.10 9.03
C ASP A 7 10.00 6.57 9.19
N THR A 8 11.08 7.00 8.53
CA THR A 8 11.53 8.39 8.57
C THR A 8 10.51 9.33 7.94
N LEU A 9 9.88 8.95 6.83
CA LEU A 9 8.82 9.75 6.17
C LEU A 9 7.56 9.88 7.04
N LEU A 10 7.14 8.77 7.66
CA LEU A 10 6.00 8.72 8.59
C LEU A 10 6.24 9.55 9.85
N ALA A 11 7.47 9.47 10.39
CA ALA A 11 7.88 10.25 11.55
C ALA A 11 8.01 11.75 11.24
N ALA A 12 8.46 12.10 10.03
CA ALA A 12 8.57 13.49 9.60
C ALA A 12 7.21 14.17 9.35
N ASN A 13 6.15 13.40 9.09
CA ASN A 13 4.80 13.93 8.81
C ASN A 13 3.74 13.16 9.63
N PRO A 14 3.62 13.41 10.94
CA PRO A 14 2.75 12.62 11.83
C PRO A 14 1.25 12.74 11.50
N ASP A 15 0.82 13.87 10.96
CA ASP A 15 -0.59 14.14 10.69
C ASP A 15 -1.05 13.68 9.30
N LEU A 16 -0.12 13.21 8.46
CA LEU A 16 -0.43 12.77 7.11
C LEU A 16 -0.61 11.24 7.02
N ASN A 17 -1.60 10.88 6.22
CA ASN A 17 -1.85 9.52 5.77
C ASN A 17 -1.06 9.24 4.49
N PHE A 18 -0.55 8.02 4.35
CA PHE A 18 0.29 7.62 3.21
C PHE A 18 -0.40 6.59 2.32
N VAL A 19 -0.05 6.65 1.04
CA VAL A 19 -0.37 5.63 0.03
C VAL A 19 0.95 5.07 -0.49
N LEU A 20 1.12 3.76 -0.43
CA LEU A 20 2.32 3.09 -0.94
C LEU A 20 2.07 2.63 -2.37
N VAL A 21 2.99 2.90 -3.29
CA VAL A 21 2.86 2.53 -4.70
C VAL A 21 4.13 1.79 -5.13
N GLY A 22 3.98 0.56 -5.62
CA GLY A 22 5.08 -0.34 -5.95
C GLY A 22 4.74 -1.39 -7.00
N ASP A 23 5.60 -2.40 -7.13
CA ASP A 23 5.46 -3.49 -8.11
C ASP A 23 5.52 -4.85 -7.40
N THR A 24 4.59 -5.76 -7.72
CA THR A 24 4.52 -7.10 -7.10
C THR A 24 5.77 -7.93 -7.39
N GLY A 25 6.42 -7.73 -8.53
CA GLY A 25 7.61 -8.50 -8.95
C GLY A 25 8.88 -8.24 -8.12
N GLN A 26 8.91 -7.19 -7.30
CA GLN A 26 10.09 -6.82 -6.48
C GLN A 26 9.97 -7.13 -4.98
N HIS A 27 9.04 -7.99 -4.57
CA HIS A 27 8.72 -8.27 -3.16
C HIS A 27 8.28 -7.02 -2.37
N ASP A 28 7.75 -6.00 -3.06
CA ASP A 28 7.31 -4.77 -2.38
C ASP A 28 6.13 -5.03 -1.44
N ALA A 29 5.27 -6.02 -1.73
CA ALA A 29 4.17 -6.44 -0.86
C ALA A 29 4.64 -6.77 0.57
N PHE A 30 5.73 -7.53 0.71
CA PHE A 30 6.29 -7.90 2.02
C PHE A 30 6.82 -6.68 2.77
N VAL A 31 7.54 -5.80 2.07
CA VAL A 31 8.08 -4.57 2.65
C VAL A 31 6.97 -3.65 3.15
N TYR A 32 5.86 -3.58 2.40
CA TYR A 32 4.70 -2.77 2.75
C TYR A 32 3.92 -3.36 3.91
N HIS A 33 3.69 -4.67 3.92
CA HIS A 33 3.08 -5.37 5.04
C HIS A 33 3.84 -5.14 6.35
N ASP A 34 5.17 -5.26 6.33
CA ASP A 34 5.99 -4.96 7.50
C ASP A 34 5.92 -3.50 7.94
N ALA A 35 5.76 -2.56 6.99
CA ALA A 35 5.59 -1.14 7.29
C ALA A 35 4.23 -0.84 7.91
N ILE A 36 3.16 -1.48 7.41
CA ILE A 36 1.80 -1.38 7.94
C ILE A 36 1.72 -1.96 9.34
N LYS A 37 2.34 -3.12 9.56
CA LYS A 37 2.45 -3.73 10.90
C LYS A 37 3.18 -2.82 11.90
N ARG A 38 4.22 -2.11 11.45
CA ARG A 38 4.96 -1.16 12.29
C ARG A 38 4.18 0.13 12.57
N HIS A 39 3.33 0.57 11.63
CA HIS A 39 2.58 1.83 11.72
C HIS A 39 1.09 1.63 11.34
N PRO A 40 0.32 0.90 12.17
CA PRO A 40 -1.07 0.61 11.86
C PRO A 40 -1.90 1.90 11.76
N GLY A 41 -2.79 1.96 10.76
CA GLY A 41 -3.71 3.08 10.53
C GLY A 41 -3.10 4.29 9.81
N ARG A 42 -1.77 4.35 9.61
CA ARG A 42 -1.08 5.45 8.91
C ARG A 42 -1.08 5.28 7.38
N ILE A 43 -1.08 4.04 6.91
CA ILE A 43 -1.14 3.71 5.49
C ILE A 43 -2.59 3.41 5.16
N LYS A 44 -3.19 4.18 4.25
CA LYS A 44 -4.61 4.06 3.89
C LYS A 44 -4.85 3.19 2.67
N ALA A 45 -3.87 3.14 1.78
CA ALA A 45 -3.93 2.30 0.60
C ALA A 45 -2.54 1.84 0.16
N VAL A 46 -2.52 0.69 -0.51
CA VAL A 46 -1.36 0.14 -1.19
C VAL A 46 -1.74 -0.12 -2.64
N VAL A 47 -0.91 0.34 -3.57
CA VAL A 47 -1.08 0.16 -5.01
C VAL A 47 0.08 -0.68 -5.52
N LEU A 48 -0.20 -1.88 -6.01
CA LEU A 48 0.81 -2.75 -6.60
C LEU A 48 0.55 -2.97 -8.09
N ARG A 49 1.56 -2.71 -8.91
CA ARG A 49 1.52 -3.11 -10.32
C ARG A 49 1.89 -4.57 -10.48
N GLU A 50 1.19 -5.25 -11.37
CA GLU A 50 1.38 -6.66 -11.71
C GLU A 50 1.88 -6.81 -13.16
N PRO A 51 3.17 -6.58 -13.44
CA PRO A 51 3.74 -7.08 -14.68
C PRO A 51 3.62 -8.61 -14.65
N GLY A 52 3.08 -9.21 -15.73
CA GLY A 52 2.77 -10.66 -15.77
C GLY A 52 3.93 -11.56 -15.29
N PRO A 53 3.69 -12.80 -14.83
CA PRO A 53 2.44 -13.57 -14.74
C PRO A 53 1.54 -13.20 -13.53
N GLY A 54 1.79 -12.07 -12.87
CA GLY A 54 1.06 -11.63 -11.68
C GLY A 54 1.72 -12.09 -10.38
N PRO A 55 1.15 -11.73 -9.23
CA PRO A 55 1.73 -12.08 -7.92
C PRO A 55 1.75 -13.60 -7.73
N ASP A 56 2.80 -14.09 -7.07
CA ASP A 56 2.87 -15.47 -6.62
C ASP A 56 1.91 -15.74 -5.44
N ALA A 57 1.82 -16.99 -5.00
CA ALA A 57 0.92 -17.37 -3.92
C ALA A 57 1.27 -16.68 -2.59
N GLU A 58 2.56 -16.49 -2.30
CA GLU A 58 3.00 -15.81 -1.09
C GLU A 58 2.63 -14.33 -1.12
N SER A 59 2.88 -13.64 -2.23
CA SER A 59 2.47 -12.25 -2.42
C SER A 59 0.97 -12.13 -2.27
N ARG A 60 0.16 -12.99 -2.90
CA ARG A 60 -1.30 -12.97 -2.71
C ARG A 60 -1.72 -13.11 -1.25
N GLN A 61 -1.07 -13.98 -0.49
CA GLN A 61 -1.35 -14.10 0.94
C GLN A 61 -1.04 -12.81 1.69
N VAL A 62 0.13 -12.20 1.43
CA VAL A 62 0.52 -10.93 2.05
C VAL A 62 -0.44 -9.80 1.65
N MET A 63 -0.91 -9.77 0.41
CA MET A 63 -1.90 -8.80 -0.06
C MET A 63 -3.22 -8.95 0.72
N SER A 64 -3.66 -10.19 0.96
CA SER A 64 -4.84 -10.47 1.79
C SER A 64 -4.64 -10.03 3.25
N ASP A 65 -3.48 -10.32 3.84
CA ASP A 65 -3.16 -9.90 5.21
C ASP A 65 -3.19 -8.37 5.34
N ILE A 66 -2.75 -7.63 4.31
CA ILE A 66 -2.81 -6.16 4.26
C ILE A 66 -4.27 -5.67 4.24
N GLU A 67 -5.13 -6.29 3.43
CA GLU A 67 -6.56 -5.94 3.37
C GLU A 67 -7.27 -6.18 4.71
N GLU A 68 -6.96 -7.29 5.39
CA GLU A 68 -7.50 -7.61 6.72
C GLU A 68 -7.09 -6.58 7.79
N MET A 69 -5.96 -5.89 7.61
CA MET A 69 -5.55 -4.78 8.46
C MET A 69 -6.33 -3.48 8.22
N GLY A 70 -7.30 -3.49 7.31
CA GLY A 70 -8.13 -2.33 6.97
C GLY A 70 -7.43 -1.35 6.01
N VAL A 71 -6.40 -1.81 5.29
CA VAL A 71 -5.70 -1.01 4.28
C VAL A 71 -6.26 -1.36 2.92
N GLN A 72 -6.64 -0.36 2.12
CA GLN A 72 -7.22 -0.61 0.80
C GLN A 72 -6.14 -1.08 -0.17
N MET A 73 -6.31 -2.28 -0.73
CA MET A 73 -5.39 -2.83 -1.71
C MET A 73 -5.88 -2.59 -3.13
N LEU A 74 -5.03 -2.03 -3.97
CA LEU A 74 -5.28 -1.78 -5.39
C LEU A 74 -4.17 -2.46 -6.19
N HIS A 75 -4.54 -3.28 -7.17
CA HIS A 75 -3.54 -3.94 -7.99
C HIS A 75 -4.03 -4.21 -9.42
N GLY A 76 -3.09 -4.29 -10.37
CA GLY A 76 -3.39 -4.48 -11.77
C GLY A 76 -2.18 -4.36 -12.69
N PRO A 77 -2.31 -4.68 -13.98
CA PRO A 77 -1.18 -4.73 -14.93
C PRO A 77 -0.53 -3.36 -15.20
N THR A 78 -1.29 -2.28 -15.00
CA THR A 78 -0.92 -0.89 -15.22
C THR A 78 -1.42 -0.04 -14.06
N PHE A 79 -0.86 1.16 -13.88
CA PHE A 79 -1.35 2.11 -12.87
C PHE A 79 -2.59 2.90 -13.31
N ASP A 80 -3.09 2.63 -14.51
CA ASP A 80 -4.23 3.33 -15.10
C ASP A 80 -5.51 3.13 -14.26
N GLY A 81 -6.21 4.22 -13.99
CA GLY A 81 -7.46 4.21 -13.22
C GLY A 81 -7.28 4.30 -11.70
N PHE A 82 -6.11 3.93 -11.15
CA PHE A 82 -5.89 4.00 -9.70
C PHE A 82 -5.89 5.44 -9.17
N ALA A 83 -5.45 6.42 -9.95
CA ALA A 83 -5.50 7.82 -9.53
C ALA A 83 -6.93 8.31 -9.21
N ALA A 84 -7.94 7.82 -9.94
CA ALA A 84 -9.33 8.16 -9.67
C ALA A 84 -9.84 7.51 -8.37
N GLN A 85 -9.49 6.24 -8.15
CA GLN A 85 -9.84 5.51 -6.93
C GLN A 85 -9.15 6.10 -5.70
N LEU A 86 -7.88 6.49 -5.80
CA LEU A 86 -7.14 7.14 -4.73
C LEU A 86 -7.74 8.52 -4.38
N LYS A 87 -8.20 9.29 -5.37
CA LYS A 87 -8.92 10.55 -5.11
C LYS A 87 -10.23 10.31 -4.37
N GLN A 88 -10.96 9.26 -4.71
CA GLN A 88 -12.17 8.87 -3.98
C GLN A 88 -11.86 8.42 -2.55
N LEU A 89 -10.77 7.69 -2.34
CA LEU A 89 -10.31 7.28 -1.00
C LEU A 89 -9.95 8.49 -0.13
N ALA A 90 -9.18 9.43 -0.68
CA ALA A 90 -8.80 10.65 0.02
C ALA A 90 -10.01 11.51 0.38
N ALA A 91 -10.98 11.63 -0.53
CA ALA A 91 -12.23 12.37 -0.28
C ALA A 91 -13.14 11.72 0.77
N GLN A 92 -13.05 10.40 0.97
CA GLN A 92 -13.79 9.68 2.02
C GLN A 92 -13.11 9.78 3.38
N SER A 93 -11.78 9.86 3.40
CA SER A 93 -10.98 9.92 4.64
C SER A 93 -11.05 11.29 5.33
N ASP A 94 -11.34 12.36 4.59
CA ASP A 94 -11.42 13.76 5.09
C ASP A 94 -12.81 14.11 5.67
N ARG A 95 -13.74 13.15 5.69
CA ARG A 95 -15.12 13.32 6.18
C ARG A 95 -15.41 12.64 7.52
N SER A 96 -14.40 12.09 8.20
CA SER A 96 -14.53 11.41 9.50
C SER A 96 -13.87 12.19 10.62
#